data_AF-A0AAX3JNV8-F1
#
_entry.id   AF-A0AAX3JNV8-F1
#
_cell.length_a   1.000
_cell.length_b   1.000
_cell.length_c   1.000
_cell.angle_alpha   90.00
_cell.angle_beta   90.00
_cell.angle_gamma   90.00
#
_symmetry.space_group_name_H-M   'P 1'
#
loop_
_entity.id
_entity.type
_entity.pdbx_description
1 polymer ?
#
loop_
_entity_poly.entity_id
_entity_poly.type
_entity_poly.pdbx_seq_one_letter_code
_entity_poly.pdbx_strand_id
1 'polypeptide(L)'
;MKKIKLLNKTIKTQKYKQKVSTKLLESILYNSKIKPSLIVLSADDDYCLPLVNKFCIENAVPFINVGYFNDFSVIGPFYIPDIASCPYCTDIGIVKMPSSSIIENKIILANKDYQAPSFFTNNAIASSMAIMIQYLFWRRI
;
A
#
# COMPACT_ATOMS: atom_id res chain seq x y z
N MET A 1 3.07 -17.05 -8.05
CA MET A 1 4.26 -17.03 -8.93
C MET A 1 4.23 -18.06 -10.06
N LYS A 2 3.84 -19.33 -9.84
CA LYS A 2 3.73 -20.33 -10.93
C LYS A 2 2.82 -19.83 -12.08
N LYS A 3 1.64 -19.27 -11.76
CA LYS A 3 0.73 -18.67 -12.75
C LYS A 3 1.32 -17.48 -13.51
N ILE A 4 2.03 -16.55 -12.85
CA ILE A 4 2.66 -15.39 -13.51
C ILE A 4 3.74 -15.86 -14.50
N LYS A 5 4.59 -16.82 -14.10
CA LYS A 5 5.62 -17.39 -14.99
C LYS A 5 5.04 -18.17 -16.17
N LEU A 6 3.85 -18.77 -16.01
CA LEU A 6 3.12 -19.41 -17.10
C LEU A 6 2.63 -18.38 -18.13
N LEU A 7 2.11 -17.24 -17.67
CA LEU A 7 1.62 -16.16 -18.53
C LEU A 7 2.76 -15.42 -19.23
N ASN A 8 3.86 -15.14 -18.50
CA ASN A 8 5.01 -14.46 -19.08
C ASN A 8 6.33 -14.98 -18.48
N LYS A 9 7.12 -15.66 -19.31
CA LYS A 9 8.40 -16.25 -18.94
C LYS A 9 9.53 -15.23 -18.83
N THR A 10 9.41 -14.05 -19.42
CA THR A 10 10.48 -13.03 -19.42
C THR A 10 10.51 -12.23 -18.12
N ILE A 11 9.40 -12.17 -17.37
CA ILE A 11 9.32 -11.42 -16.12
C ILE A 11 10.12 -12.12 -15.02
N LYS A 12 11.18 -11.45 -14.56
CA LYS A 12 11.92 -11.84 -13.35
C LYS A 12 11.06 -11.52 -12.12
N THR A 13 10.89 -12.51 -11.25
CA THR A 13 10.05 -12.39 -10.05
C THR A 13 10.84 -12.83 -8.82
N GLN A 14 10.72 -12.07 -7.74
CA GLN A 14 11.29 -12.40 -6.42
C GLN A 14 10.17 -12.42 -5.39
N LYS A 15 10.28 -13.29 -4.38
CA LYS A 15 9.29 -13.44 -3.32
C LYS A 15 9.98 -13.44 -1.96
N TYR A 16 9.41 -12.70 -1.04
CA TYR A 16 9.79 -12.69 0.36
C TYR A 16 8.65 -13.30 1.18
N LYS A 17 8.95 -14.29 2.04
CA LYS A 17 7.97 -14.97 2.90
C LYS A 17 8.00 -14.39 4.32
N GLN A 18 7.95 -13.08 4.45
CA GLN A 18 7.95 -12.41 5.75
C GLN A 18 7.06 -11.19 5.69
N LYS A 19 6.55 -10.76 6.85
CA LYS A 19 5.83 -9.48 6.97
C LYS A 19 6.73 -8.33 6.50
N VAL A 20 6.11 -7.30 5.93
CA VAL A 20 6.86 -6.12 5.50
C VAL A 20 7.49 -5.45 6.73
N SER A 21 8.75 -5.07 6.60
CA SER A 21 9.51 -4.39 7.63
C SER A 21 10.51 -3.43 6.95
N THR A 22 10.95 -2.41 7.67
CA THR A 22 11.93 -1.44 7.15
C THR A 22 13.21 -2.14 6.68
N LYS A 23 13.73 -3.09 7.47
CA LYS A 23 14.91 -3.90 7.11
C LYS A 23 14.74 -4.64 5.78
N LEU A 24 13.54 -5.18 5.53
CA LEU A 24 13.24 -5.84 4.26
C LEU A 24 13.25 -4.83 3.11
N LEU A 25 12.56 -3.70 3.26
CA LEU A 25 12.48 -2.67 2.23
C LEU A 25 13.86 -2.08 1.90
N GLU A 26 14.67 -1.79 2.90
CA GLU A 26 16.07 -1.36 2.75
C GLU A 26 16.90 -2.42 2.03
N SER A 27 16.76 -3.70 2.40
CA SER A 27 17.47 -4.78 1.71
C SER A 27 17.08 -4.88 0.23
N ILE A 28 15.82 -4.62 -0.12
CA ILE A 28 15.35 -4.57 -1.52
C ILE A 28 15.93 -3.35 -2.23
N LEU A 29 15.98 -2.19 -1.58
CA LEU A 29 16.44 -0.95 -2.20
C LEU A 29 17.95 -0.90 -2.42
N TYR A 30 18.74 -1.30 -1.41
CA TYR A 30 20.20 -1.15 -1.41
C TYR A 30 20.95 -2.38 -1.90
N ASN A 31 20.47 -3.59 -1.56
CA ASN A 31 21.19 -4.83 -1.91
C ASN A 31 20.75 -5.40 -3.25
N SER A 32 19.62 -4.96 -3.80
CA SER A 32 19.22 -5.34 -5.14
C SER A 32 19.86 -4.43 -6.18
N LYS A 33 20.22 -4.99 -7.34
CA LYS A 33 20.76 -4.22 -8.47
C LYS A 33 19.71 -3.33 -9.15
N ILE A 34 18.43 -3.46 -8.77
CA ILE A 34 17.30 -2.81 -9.44
C ILE A 34 16.52 -2.02 -8.39
N LYS A 35 16.70 -0.71 -8.38
CA LYS A 35 15.88 0.17 -7.54
C LYS A 35 14.42 0.08 -8.01
N PRO A 36 13.45 -0.11 -7.09
CA PRO A 36 12.04 -0.13 -7.46
C PRO A 36 11.64 1.24 -8.03
N SER A 37 11.07 1.25 -9.24
CA SER A 37 10.53 2.46 -9.86
C SER A 37 9.17 2.86 -9.28
N LEU A 38 8.47 1.89 -8.68
CA LEU A 38 7.17 2.08 -8.07
C LEU A 38 6.93 0.98 -7.03
N ILE A 39 6.32 1.35 -5.91
CA ILE A 39 5.76 0.40 -4.94
C ILE A 39 4.23 0.42 -5.05
N VAL A 40 3.61 -0.74 -5.23
CA VAL A 40 2.16 -0.91 -5.12
C VAL A 40 1.88 -1.49 -3.74
N LEU A 41 1.27 -0.69 -2.87
CA LEU A 41 0.86 -1.11 -1.55
C LEU A 41 -0.58 -1.60 -1.59
N SER A 42 -0.77 -2.91 -1.47
CA SER A 42 -2.09 -3.55 -1.40
C SER A 42 -2.16 -4.49 -0.21
N ALA A 43 -2.11 -3.91 0.99
CA ALA A 43 -2.16 -4.62 2.27
C ALA A 43 -3.16 -3.94 3.21
N ASP A 44 -3.85 -4.75 4.00
CA ASP A 44 -4.97 -4.39 4.88
C ASP A 44 -4.61 -4.42 6.38
N ASP A 45 -3.32 -4.45 6.71
CA ASP A 45 -2.83 -4.38 8.09
C ASP A 45 -2.47 -2.92 8.46
N ASP A 46 -2.95 -2.46 9.62
CA ASP A 46 -2.89 -1.06 10.07
C ASP A 46 -1.48 -0.45 10.04
N TYR A 47 -0.45 -1.27 10.28
CA TYR A 47 0.93 -0.79 10.31
C TYR A 47 1.57 -0.63 8.93
N CYS A 48 1.02 -1.27 7.89
CA CYS A 48 1.66 -1.34 6.57
C CYS A 48 1.74 0.04 5.90
N LEU A 49 0.64 0.80 5.90
CA LEU A 49 0.58 2.11 5.26
C LEU A 49 1.51 3.13 5.93
N PRO A 50 1.52 3.32 7.26
CA PRO A 50 2.50 4.18 7.93
C PRO A 50 3.96 3.79 7.63
N LEU A 51 4.28 2.50 7.70
CA LEU A 51 5.64 2.00 7.51
C LEU A 51 6.13 2.24 6.08
N VAL A 52 5.33 1.87 5.08
CA VAL A 52 5.69 2.02 3.66
C VAL A 52 5.71 3.49 3.27
N ASN A 53 4.76 4.29 3.76
CA ASN A 53 4.76 5.74 3.54
C ASN A 53 6.07 6.38 4.00
N LYS A 54 6.48 6.11 5.25
CA LYS A 54 7.73 6.66 5.81
C LYS A 54 8.92 6.27 4.95
N PHE A 55 9.04 4.97 4.62
CA PHE A 55 10.12 4.45 3.79
C PHE A 55 10.17 5.12 2.41
N CYS A 56 9.03 5.28 1.75
CA CYS A 56 8.93 5.84 0.40
C CYS A 56 9.28 7.33 0.36
N ILE A 57 8.90 8.09 1.39
CA ILE A 57 9.27 9.50 1.52
C ILE A 57 10.78 9.64 1.72
N GLU A 58 11.34 8.93 2.71
CA GLU A 58 12.77 9.01 3.06
C GLU A 58 13.70 8.59 1.90
N ASN A 59 13.24 7.70 1.04
CA ASN A 59 14.03 7.16 -0.07
C ASN A 59 13.63 7.70 -1.45
N ALA A 60 12.70 8.67 -1.51
CA ALA A 60 12.15 9.21 -2.75
C ALA A 60 11.69 8.11 -3.74
N VAL A 61 10.95 7.12 -3.24
CA VAL A 61 10.38 6.03 -4.05
C VAL A 61 8.88 6.31 -4.26
N PRO A 62 8.39 6.45 -5.50
CA PRO A 62 6.96 6.58 -5.74
C PRO A 62 6.18 5.37 -5.23
N PHE A 63 4.99 5.59 -4.67
CA PHE A 63 4.09 4.49 -4.30
C PHE A 63 2.62 4.84 -4.48
N ILE A 64 1.81 3.83 -4.76
CA ILE A 64 0.36 3.92 -4.82
C ILE A 64 -0.25 2.96 -3.82
N ASN A 65 -1.17 3.46 -2.98
CA ASN A 65 -1.97 2.63 -2.09
C ASN A 65 -3.22 2.13 -2.84
N VAL A 66 -3.56 0.85 -2.68
CA VAL A 66 -4.69 0.21 -3.36
C VAL A 66 -5.36 -0.75 -2.38
N GLY A 67 -6.66 -0.63 -2.22
CA GLY A 67 -7.39 -1.51 -1.32
C GLY A 67 -8.88 -1.34 -1.45
N TYR A 68 -9.56 -1.65 -0.36
CA TYR A 68 -10.98 -1.50 -0.21
C TYR A 68 -11.29 -1.10 1.23
N PHE A 69 -12.36 -0.35 1.41
CA PHE A 69 -12.92 -0.02 2.71
C PHE A 69 -14.35 -0.53 2.72
N ASN A 70 -14.56 -1.71 3.30
CA ASN A 70 -15.81 -2.47 3.16
C ASN A 70 -16.19 -2.61 1.66
N ASP A 71 -17.31 -2.01 1.29
CA ASP A 71 -17.90 -2.00 -0.05
C ASP A 71 -17.37 -0.88 -0.96
N PHE A 72 -16.42 -0.06 -0.52
CA PHE A 72 -15.78 0.98 -1.33
C PHE A 72 -14.43 0.53 -1.89
N SER A 73 -14.23 0.69 -3.19
CA SER A 73 -12.90 0.61 -3.81
C SER A 73 -12.06 1.82 -3.43
N VAL A 74 -10.86 1.60 -2.90
CA VAL A 74 -9.94 2.68 -2.51
C VAL A 74 -8.72 2.63 -3.41
N ILE A 75 -8.46 3.72 -4.13
CA ILE A 75 -7.28 3.89 -4.97
C ILE A 75 -6.60 5.19 -4.56
N GLY A 76 -5.32 5.08 -4.23
CA GLY A 76 -4.47 6.17 -3.85
C GLY A 76 -4.35 6.40 -2.34
N PRO A 77 -3.64 7.48 -1.97
CA PRO A 77 -3.00 8.43 -2.89
C PRO A 77 -1.85 7.79 -3.68
N PHE A 78 -1.55 8.39 -4.84
CA PHE A 78 -0.36 8.06 -5.61
C PHE A 78 0.73 9.09 -5.29
N TYR A 79 1.59 8.74 -4.33
CA TYR A 79 2.72 9.54 -3.94
C TYR A 79 3.81 9.51 -5.01
N ILE A 80 4.26 10.69 -5.42
CA ILE A 80 5.39 10.89 -6.32
C ILE A 80 6.27 11.96 -5.67
N PRO A 81 7.57 11.68 -5.43
CA PRO A 81 8.48 12.65 -4.84
C PRO A 81 8.41 14.00 -5.55
N ASP A 82 8.32 15.07 -4.77
CA ASP A 82 8.27 16.47 -5.22
C ASP A 82 7.10 16.85 -6.16
N ILE A 83 6.18 15.94 -6.47
CA ILE A 83 5.07 16.16 -7.42
C ILE A 83 3.70 15.95 -6.75
N ALA A 84 3.54 14.89 -5.96
CA ALA A 84 2.25 14.51 -5.38
C ALA A 84 2.36 14.19 -3.89
N SER A 85 1.36 14.62 -3.13
CA SER A 85 1.33 14.51 -1.68
C SER A 85 1.27 13.06 -1.19
N CYS A 86 1.91 12.81 -0.06
CA CYS A 86 1.83 11.55 0.67
C CYS A 86 0.50 11.42 1.46
N PRO A 87 0.06 10.19 1.81
CA PRO A 87 -1.18 9.98 2.57
C PRO A 87 -1.24 10.68 3.94
N TYR A 88 -0.09 10.95 4.56
CA TYR A 88 -0.01 11.61 5.87
C TYR A 88 0.47 13.07 5.78
N CYS A 89 0.54 13.64 4.57
CA CYS A 89 1.00 15.02 4.37
C CYS A 89 -0.04 16.06 4.81
N THR A 90 -1.30 15.65 4.89
CA THR A 90 -2.42 16.45 5.39
C THR A 90 -3.33 15.54 6.20
N ASP A 91 -3.95 16.09 7.25
CA ASP A 91 -5.00 15.37 7.96
C ASP A 91 -6.21 15.20 7.02
N ILE A 92 -6.57 13.95 6.75
CA ILE A 92 -7.74 13.58 5.93
C ILE A 92 -9.03 13.50 6.77
N GLY A 93 -9.02 14.01 8.00
CA GLY A 93 -10.17 14.07 8.90
C GLY A 93 -10.34 12.82 9.76
N ILE A 94 -9.32 11.96 9.86
CA ILE A 94 -9.34 10.79 10.74
C ILE A 94 -8.54 11.13 12.01
N VAL A 95 -9.12 12.02 12.82
CA VAL A 95 -8.55 12.37 14.12
C VAL A 95 -8.97 11.30 15.13
N LYS A 96 -8.02 10.53 15.65
CA LYS A 96 -8.27 9.74 16.86
C LYS A 96 -8.55 10.72 18.00
N MET A 97 -9.82 10.84 18.39
CA MET A 97 -10.18 11.68 19.54
C MET A 97 -9.54 11.09 20.80
N PRO A 98 -8.95 11.93 21.68
CA PRO A 98 -8.43 11.45 22.95
C PRO A 98 -9.56 10.86 23.77
N SER A 99 -9.47 9.56 24.09
CA SER A 99 -10.43 8.81 24.89
C SER A 99 -9.81 8.35 26.20
N SER A 100 -10.64 8.11 27.23
CA SER A 100 -10.16 7.47 28.45
C SER A 100 -9.65 6.06 28.18
N SER A 101 -8.69 5.57 28.98
CA SER A 101 -8.09 4.24 28.82
C SER A 101 -9.11 3.09 28.81
N ILE A 102 -10.24 3.26 29.51
CA ILE A 102 -11.34 2.29 29.54
C ILE A 102 -12.06 2.21 28.19
N ILE A 103 -12.30 3.37 27.55
CA ILE A 103 -12.98 3.44 26.25
C ILE A 103 -12.05 2.88 25.17
N GLU A 104 -10.76 3.21 25.23
CA GLU A 104 -9.75 2.73 24.28
C GLU A 104 -9.65 1.20 24.29
N ASN A 105 -9.61 0.58 25.49
CA ASN A 105 -9.62 -0.88 25.62
C ASN A 105 -10.86 -1.54 25.00
N LYS A 106 -12.05 -0.91 25.15
CA LYS A 106 -13.29 -1.42 24.54
C LYS A 106 -13.26 -1.32 23.02
N ILE A 107 -12.72 -0.22 22.47
CA ILE A 107 -12.56 -0.05 21.02
C ILE A 107 -11.61 -1.11 20.47
N ILE A 108 -10.46 -1.33 21.13
CA ILE A 108 -9.51 -2.37 20.74
C ILE A 108 -10.17 -3.75 20.74
N LEU A 109 -10.95 -4.07 21.79
CA LEU A 109 -11.68 -5.33 21.86
C LEU A 109 -12.72 -5.48 20.74
N ALA A 110 -13.47 -4.42 20.44
CA ALA A 110 -14.48 -4.44 19.37
C ALA A 110 -13.84 -4.63 17.99
N ASN A 111 -12.67 -4.03 17.76
CA ASN A 111 -11.97 -4.11 16.47
C ASN A 111 -11.08 -5.35 16.33
N LYS A 112 -10.84 -6.10 17.41
CA LYS A 112 -9.91 -7.24 17.42
C LYS A 112 -10.25 -8.31 16.37
N ASP A 113 -11.55 -8.58 16.22
CA ASP A 113 -12.07 -9.61 15.31
C ASP A 113 -12.74 -9.00 14.08
N TYR A 114 -12.56 -7.70 13.86
CA TYR A 114 -13.10 -7.04 12.69
C TYR A 114 -12.45 -7.60 11.42
N GLN A 115 -13.30 -7.98 10.47
CA GLN A 115 -12.91 -8.34 9.12
C GLN A 115 -13.78 -7.55 8.16
N ALA A 116 -13.16 -6.74 7.31
CA ALA A 116 -13.88 -6.02 6.28
C ALA A 116 -14.52 -7.04 5.31
N PRO A 117 -15.81 -6.89 4.97
CA PRO A 117 -16.46 -7.73 3.98
C PRO A 117 -15.78 -7.49 2.63
N SER A 118 -15.07 -8.49 2.14
CA SER A 118 -14.38 -8.40 0.84
C SER A 118 -15.34 -8.74 -0.30
N PHE A 119 -15.39 -7.89 -1.32
CA PHE A 119 -16.19 -8.11 -2.51
C PHE A 119 -15.31 -8.09 -3.77
N PHE A 120 -15.44 -9.13 -4.60
CA PHE A 120 -14.58 -9.33 -5.77
C PHE A 120 -14.59 -8.12 -6.71
N THR A 121 -15.77 -7.57 -6.99
CA THR A 121 -15.94 -6.44 -7.91
C THR A 121 -15.15 -5.22 -7.44
N ASN A 122 -15.14 -4.94 -6.13
CA ASN A 122 -14.43 -3.79 -5.58
C ASN A 122 -12.92 -3.94 -5.71
N ASN A 123 -12.40 -5.13 -5.42
CA ASN A 123 -10.99 -5.42 -5.57
C ASN A 123 -10.56 -5.35 -7.04
N ALA A 124 -11.38 -5.88 -7.95
CA ALA A 124 -11.13 -5.84 -9.38
C ALA A 124 -11.12 -4.40 -9.93
N ILE A 125 -12.07 -3.55 -9.52
CA ILE A 125 -12.12 -2.14 -9.91
C ILE A 125 -10.88 -1.40 -9.36
N ALA A 126 -10.60 -1.54 -8.05
CA ALA A 126 -9.46 -0.87 -7.42
C ALA A 126 -8.13 -1.24 -8.09
N SER A 127 -7.92 -2.54 -8.33
CA SER A 127 -6.72 -3.05 -8.99
C SER A 127 -6.60 -2.56 -10.43
N SER A 128 -7.69 -2.57 -11.20
CA SER A 128 -7.69 -2.16 -12.61
C SER A 128 -7.43 -0.67 -12.76
N MET A 129 -8.07 0.16 -11.92
CA MET A 129 -7.84 1.61 -11.90
C MET A 129 -6.41 1.95 -11.49
N ALA A 130 -5.84 1.26 -10.50
CA ALA A 130 -4.45 1.44 -10.11
C ALA A 130 -3.48 1.15 -11.26
N ILE A 131 -3.69 0.08 -12.02
CA ILE A 131 -2.88 -0.24 -13.21
C ILE A 131 -3.02 0.85 -14.27
N MET A 132 -4.24 1.35 -14.50
CA MET A 132 -4.50 2.41 -15.48
C MET A 132 -3.76 3.71 -15.11
N ILE A 133 -3.79 4.12 -13.84
CA ILE A 133 -3.06 5.30 -13.34
C ILE A 133 -1.56 5.13 -13.58
N GLN A 134 -1.00 3.96 -13.27
CA GLN A 134 0.42 3.65 -13.49
C GLN A 134 0.79 3.77 -14.97
N TYR A 135 -0.03 3.21 -15.86
CA TYR A 135 0.19 3.27 -17.30
C TYR A 135 0.16 4.70 -17.83
N LEU A 136 -0.82 5.51 -17.42
CA LEU A 136 -0.93 6.90 -17.84
C LEU A 136 0.24 7.77 -17.36
N PHE A 137 0.69 7.55 -16.12
CA PHE A 137 1.86 8.23 -15.57
C PHE A 137 3.12 7.93 -16.37
N TRP A 138 3.39 6.65 -16.66
CA TRP A 138 4.59 6.25 -17.38
C TRP A 138 4.59 6.62 -18.88
N ARG A 139 3.43 6.99 -19.45
CA ARG A 139 3.38 7.56 -20.81
C ARG A 139 3.68 9.05 -20.86
N ARG A 140 3.66 9.75 -19.73
CA ARG A 140 3.86 11.20 -19.64
C ARG A 140 5.28 11.60 -19.21
N ILE A 141 6.10 10.63 -18.80
CA ILE A 141 7.53 10.77 -18.50
C ILE A 141 8.32 10.26 -19.70
#